data_AF-A0A0N9MUT8-F1
#
_entry.id   AF-A0A0N9MUT8-F1
#
_cell.length_a   1.000
_cell.length_b   1.000
_cell.length_c   1.000
_cell.angle_alpha   90.00
_cell.angle_beta   90.00
_cell.angle_gamma   90.00
#
_symmetry.space_group_name_H-M   'P 1'
#
loop_
_entity.id
_entity.type
_entity.pdbx_description
1 polymer ?
#
loop_
_entity_poly.entity_id
_entity_poly.type
_entity_poly.pdbx_seq_one_letter_code
_entity_poly.pdbx_strand_id
1 'polypeptide(L)'
;MTTLSSRDIGDACRGDRLPALINLCVDELLELTELADEALAADRIEEYLMYTQEVSAWRDTAQLLRLMSADGSLHAPGRSGAA
;
A
#
# COMPACT_ATOMS: atom_id res chain seq x y z
N MET A 1 20.49 10.51 -7.94
CA MET A 1 20.31 10.39 -6.49
C MET A 1 19.63 11.66 -6.02
N THR A 2 18.35 11.59 -5.65
CA THR A 2 17.54 12.75 -5.30
C THR A 2 17.45 12.82 -3.78
N THR A 3 17.90 13.93 -3.21
CA THR A 3 17.71 14.22 -1.77
C THR A 3 16.25 14.61 -1.55
N LEU A 4 15.59 13.96 -0.59
CA LEU A 4 14.23 14.33 -0.19
C LEU A 4 14.22 15.72 0.44
N SER A 5 13.26 16.56 0.03
CA SER A 5 13.07 17.86 0.68
C SER A 5 12.45 17.69 2.07
N SER A 6 12.59 18.70 2.94
CA SER A 6 11.92 18.70 4.25
C SER A 6 10.40 18.60 4.15
N ARG A 7 9.83 19.03 3.01
CA ARG A 7 8.41 18.85 2.70
C ARG A 7 8.08 17.39 2.42
N ASP A 8 8.86 16.71 1.57
CA ASP A 8 8.64 15.29 1.26
C ASP A 8 8.73 14.41 2.52
N ILE A 9 9.66 14.75 3.43
CA ILE A 9 9.79 14.09 4.74
C ILE A 9 8.56 14.39 5.62
N GLY A 10 8.14 15.66 5.67
CA GLY A 10 6.97 16.06 6.45
C GLY A 10 5.67 15.40 5.98
N ASP A 11 5.47 15.32 4.66
CA ASP A 11 4.31 14.68 4.03
C ASP A 11 4.31 13.16 4.30
N ALA A 12 5.49 12.53 4.31
CA ALA A 12 5.65 11.12 4.68
C ALA A 12 5.35 10.87 6.17
N CYS A 13 5.86 11.71 7.08
CA CYS A 13 5.65 11.58 8.52
C CYS A 13 4.18 11.81 8.94
N ARG A 14 3.48 12.74 8.27
CA ARG A 14 2.05 12.98 8.54
C ARG A 14 1.13 11.88 7.99
N GLY A 15 1.67 10.98 7.16
CA GLY A 15 0.87 9.94 6.53
C GLY A 15 -0.06 10.47 5.44
N ASP A 16 0.12 11.71 4.97
CA ASP A 16 -0.75 12.36 3.99
C ASP A 16 -0.84 11.56 2.67
N ARG A 17 0.17 10.74 2.39
CA ARG A 17 0.24 9.86 1.21
C ARG A 17 -0.41 8.49 1.42
N LEU A 18 -0.68 8.07 2.66
CA LEU A 18 -1.20 6.74 2.96
C LEU A 18 -2.56 6.47 2.30
N PRO A 19 -3.55 7.39 2.32
CA PRO A 19 -4.83 7.13 1.65
C PRO A 19 -4.69 6.88 0.15
N ALA A 20 -3.85 7.66 -0.54
CA ALA A 20 -3.60 7.48 -1.97
C ALA A 20 -2.90 6.15 -2.27
N LEU A 21 -1.94 5.74 -1.43
CA LEU A 21 -1.26 4.44 -1.56
C LEU A 21 -2.20 3.26 -1.26
N ILE A 22 -3.09 3.39 -0.28
CA ILE A 22 -4.12 2.38 0.01
C ILE A 22 -5.04 2.21 -1.20
N ASN A 23 -5.51 3.30 -1.80
CA ASN A 23 -6.35 3.23 -3.00
C ASN A 23 -5.63 2.54 -4.15
N LEU A 24 -4.37 2.91 -4.41
CA LEU A 24 -3.56 2.22 -5.44
C LEU A 24 -3.48 0.71 -5.17
N CYS A 25 -3.21 0.29 -3.94
CA CYS A 25 -3.14 -1.14 -3.62
C CYS A 25 -4.48 -1.86 -3.84
N VAL A 26 -5.62 -1.17 -3.62
CA VAL A 26 -6.95 -1.73 -3.85
C VAL A 26 -7.26 -1.81 -5.35
N ASP A 27 -6.91 -0.79 -6.12
CA ASP A 27 -7.10 -0.77 -7.57
C ASP A 27 -6.31 -1.91 -8.23
N GLU A 28 -5.02 -2.05 -7.91
CA GLU A 28 -4.16 -3.13 -8.42
C GLU A 28 -4.68 -4.52 -8.00
N LEU A 29 -5.20 -4.66 -6.78
CA LEU A 29 -5.79 -5.91 -6.31
C LEU A 29 -7.01 -6.32 -7.14
N LEU A 30 -7.89 -5.37 -7.48
CA LEU A 30 -9.08 -5.63 -8.29
C LEU A 30 -8.68 -6.04 -9.71
N GLU A 31 -7.77 -5.29 -10.34
CA GLU A 31 -7.27 -5.59 -11.68
C GLU A 31 -6.62 -6.99 -11.74
N LEU A 32 -5.73 -7.32 -10.79
CA LEU A 32 -5.08 -8.62 -10.75
C LEU A 32 -6.05 -9.77 -10.43
N THR A 33 -7.12 -9.50 -9.69
CA THR A 33 -8.17 -10.50 -9.44
C THR A 33 -8.91 -10.83 -10.74
N GLU A 34 -9.27 -9.80 -11.52
CA GLU A 34 -9.89 -9.98 -12.84
C GLU A 34 -8.96 -10.75 -13.79
N LEU A 35 -7.68 -10.39 -13.84
CA LEU A 35 -6.68 -11.09 -14.66
C LEU A 35 -6.46 -12.54 -14.22
N ALA A 36 -6.50 -12.82 -12.92
CA ALA A 36 -6.43 -14.19 -12.40
C ALA A 36 -7.63 -15.02 -12.87
N ASP A 37 -8.85 -14.48 -12.79
CA ASP A 37 -10.06 -15.15 -13.25
C ASP A 37 -10.02 -15.41 -14.77
N GLU A 38 -9.55 -14.44 -15.56
CA GLU A 38 -9.34 -14.61 -17.00
C GLU A 38 -8.30 -15.69 -17.33
N ALA A 39 -7.18 -15.72 -16.61
CA ALA A 39 -6.13 -16.73 -16.77
C ALA A 39 -6.66 -18.13 -16.42
N LEU A 40 -7.44 -18.25 -15.34
CA LEU A 40 -8.06 -19.50 -14.94
C LEU A 40 -9.08 -20.00 -15.97
N ALA A 41 -9.93 -19.10 -16.48
CA ALA A 41 -10.91 -19.43 -17.52
C ALA A 41 -10.27 -19.91 -18.83
N ALA A 42 -9.04 -19.45 -19.10
CA ALA A 42 -8.27 -19.81 -20.29
C ALA A 42 -7.25 -20.94 -20.05
N ASP A 43 -7.30 -21.63 -18.91
CA ASP A 43 -6.38 -22.71 -18.52
C ASP A 43 -4.89 -22.30 -18.49
N ARG A 44 -4.61 -21.00 -18.28
CA ARG A 44 -3.25 -20.44 -18.12
C ARG A 44 -2.83 -20.48 -16.66
N ILE A 45 -2.56 -21.70 -16.18
CA ILE A 45 -2.35 -21.97 -14.74
C ILE A 45 -1.15 -21.22 -14.15
N GLU A 46 -0.04 -21.08 -14.88
CA GLU A 46 1.14 -20.35 -14.37
C GLU A 46 0.85 -18.87 -14.13
N GLU A 47 0.13 -18.22 -15.05
CA GLU A 47 -0.29 -16.83 -14.91
C GLU A 47 -1.28 -16.66 -13.76
N TYR A 48 -2.25 -17.56 -13.63
CA TYR A 48 -3.18 -17.58 -12.50
C TYR A 48 -2.44 -17.65 -11.15
N LEU A 49 -1.45 -18.55 -11.02
CA LEU A 49 -0.67 -18.68 -9.79
C LEU A 49 0.17 -17.44 -9.49
N MET A 50 0.72 -16.80 -10.53
CA MET A 50 1.44 -15.54 -10.38
C MET A 50 0.50 -14.41 -9.92
N TYR A 51 -0.63 -14.21 -10.61
CA TYR A 51 -1.58 -13.15 -10.26
C TYR A 51 -2.16 -13.32 -8.85
N THR A 52 -2.47 -14.54 -8.44
CA THR A 52 -2.97 -14.81 -7.08
C THR A 52 -1.93 -14.53 -5.99
N GLN A 53 -0.64 -14.74 -6.25
CA GLN A 53 0.43 -14.33 -5.35
C GLN A 53 0.52 -12.81 -5.23
N GLU A 54 0.49 -12.11 -6.37
CA GLU A 54 0.51 -10.64 -6.40
C GLU A 54 -0.72 -10.04 -5.68
N VAL A 55 -1.92 -10.59 -5.89
CA VAL A 55 -3.14 -10.23 -5.15
C VAL A 55 -2.93 -10.34 -3.64
N SER A 56 -2.29 -11.42 -3.16
CA SER A 56 -2.00 -11.58 -1.73
C SER A 56 -1.02 -10.50 -1.25
N ALA A 57 0.04 -10.22 -2.00
CA ALA A 57 1.03 -9.21 -1.66
C ALA A 57 0.41 -7.81 -1.56
N TRP A 58 -0.44 -7.43 -2.51
CA TRP A 58 -1.15 -6.15 -2.49
C TRP A 58 -2.13 -6.05 -1.33
N ARG A 59 -2.86 -7.12 -1.02
CA ARG A 59 -3.78 -7.17 0.12
C ARG A 59 -3.06 -6.95 1.45
N ASP A 60 -1.95 -7.66 1.67
CA ASP A 60 -1.17 -7.58 2.90
C ASP A 60 -0.53 -6.18 3.03
N THR A 61 -0.09 -5.60 1.92
CA THR A 61 0.42 -4.22 1.86
C THR A 61 -0.67 -3.20 2.21
N ALA A 62 -1.86 -3.32 1.62
CA ALA A 62 -2.99 -2.45 1.92
C ALA A 62 -3.39 -2.54 3.41
N GLN A 63 -3.35 -3.74 3.99
CA GLN A 63 -3.61 -3.94 5.41
C GLN A 63 -2.57 -3.22 6.29
N LEU A 64 -1.28 -3.34 5.95
CA LEU A 64 -0.21 -2.64 6.67
C LEU A 64 -0.39 -1.11 6.59
N LEU A 65 -0.68 -0.57 5.41
CA LEU A 65 -0.90 0.86 5.23
C LEU A 65 -2.12 1.37 6.00
N ARG A 66 -3.20 0.57 6.08
CA ARG A 66 -4.37 0.87 6.93
C ARG A 66 -4.02 0.88 8.41
N LEU A 67 -3.19 -0.06 8.87
CA LEU A 67 -2.70 -0.08 10.25
C LEU A 67 -1.88 1.18 10.55
N MET A 68 -0.96 1.55 9.66
CA MET A 68 -0.17 2.78 9.79
C MET A 68 -1.08 4.02 9.83
N SER A 69 -2.07 4.11 8.95
CA SER A 69 -3.00 5.24 8.89
C SER A 69 -3.91 5.35 10.13
N ALA A 70 -4.21 4.22 10.78
CA ALA A 70 -5.03 4.18 11.99
C ALA A 70 -4.22 4.53 13.26
N ASP A 71 -2.90 4.40 13.21
CA ASP A 71 -2.02 4.68 14.34
C ASP A 71 -1.65 6.17 14.39
N GLY A 72 -2.48 6.96 15.07
CA GLY A 72 -2.24 8.38 15.29
C GLY A 72 -0.96 8.70 16.08
N SER A 73 -0.31 7.71 16.71
CA SER A 73 0.98 7.91 17.40
C SER A 73 2.15 8.00 16.41
N LEU A 74 2.03 7.40 15.21
CA LEU A 74 3.01 7.51 14.13
C LEU A 74 2.99 8.87 13.43
N HIS A 75 1.89 9.60 13.55
CA HIS A 75 1.65 10.88 12.87
C HIS A 75 1.76 12.10 13.80
N ALA A 76 1.92 11.88 15.10
CA ALA A 76 2.11 12.96 16.06
C ALA A 76 3.50 13.58 15.86
N PRO A 77 3.62 14.90 15.60
CA PRO A 77 4.90 15.57 15.74
C PRO A 77 5.33 15.37 17.19
N GLY A 78 6.50 14.77 17.39
CA GLY A 78 6.99 14.42 18.71
C GLY A 78 6.71 15.57 19.69
N ARG A 79 5.95 15.27 20.75
CA ARG A 79 5.97 16.08 21.96
C ARG A 79 7.37 15.93 22.53
N SER A 80 8.30 16.67 21.94
CA SER A 80 9.62 16.91 22.50
C SER A 80 9.39 17.46 23.89
N GLY A 81 10.08 16.88 24.87
CA GLY A 81 9.95 17.24 26.27
C GLY A 81 9.98 18.75 26.46
N ALA A 82 8.97 19.25 27.17
CA ALA A 82 9.10 20.47 27.95
C ALA A 82 9.24 20.01 29.40
N ALA A 83 10.42 20.29 29.95
CA ALA A 83 10.74 20.17 31.36
C ALA A 83 9.86 21.07 32.23
#